data_AF-A0A8K2A0R5-F1
#
_entry.id   AF-A0A8K2A0R5-F1
#
_cell.length_a   1.000
_cell.length_b   1.000
_cell.length_c   1.000
_cell.angle_alpha   90.00
_cell.angle_beta   90.00
_cell.angle_gamma   90.00
#
_symmetry.space_group_name_H-M   'P 1'
#
loop_
_entity.id
_entity.type
_entity.pdbx_description
1 polymer ?
#
loop_
_entity_poly.entity_id
_entity_poly.type
_entity_poly.pdbx_seq_one_letter_code
_entity_poly.pdbx_strand_id
1 'polypeptide(L)'
;MIETCPRCSTRLGAPLRSGRQVCANCGWSTAPLKTKSSDTPISKPAQSTPGRILQLVGRIVGRVVRYVRAWLGQQWATLRQHRPQPKAQTGQLMQGLADRLSALEKSIPEDVTARTWLTAEQAFQKLGGDLQNPDSVIQTSDGVTTVNFTRFRGLNSEEAYAAFGLEMNRSRRQSNKAWLRLK
;
A
#
# COMPACT_ATOMS: atom_id res chain seq x y z
N MET A 1 31.81 1.78 21.42
CA MET A 1 31.89 0.59 20.54
C MET A 1 31.40 -0.60 21.35
N ILE A 2 30.97 -1.70 20.73
CA ILE A 2 30.46 -2.87 21.48
C ILE A 2 31.56 -3.93 21.54
N GLU A 3 31.95 -4.34 22.74
CA GLU A 3 33.07 -5.29 22.93
C GLU A 3 32.64 -6.76 23.00
N THR A 4 31.38 -7.03 23.36
CA THR A 4 30.82 -8.38 23.50
C THR A 4 29.51 -8.52 22.75
N CYS A 5 29.28 -9.67 22.15
CA CYS A 5 28.08 -9.92 21.36
C CYS A 5 26.84 -9.99 22.26
N PRO A 6 25.79 -9.18 22.02
CA PRO A 6 24.59 -9.19 22.87
C PRO A 6 23.77 -10.48 22.77
N ARG A 7 24.07 -11.39 21.82
CA ARG A 7 23.37 -12.67 21.65
C ARG A 7 24.05 -13.88 22.28
N CYS A 8 25.36 -13.86 22.48
CA CYS A 8 26.12 -15.04 22.93
C CYS A 8 27.30 -14.69 23.84
N SER A 9 27.33 -13.46 24.37
CA SER A 9 28.37 -12.87 25.26
C SER A 9 29.84 -13.02 24.80
N THR A 10 30.08 -13.57 23.60
CA THR A 10 31.39 -13.80 23.02
C THR A 10 32.03 -12.47 22.65
N ARG A 11 33.32 -12.29 22.96
CA ARG A 11 34.06 -11.06 22.64
C ARG A 11 34.07 -10.83 21.13
N LEU A 12 33.71 -9.62 20.71
CA LEU A 12 33.69 -9.21 19.30
C LEU A 12 35.10 -8.87 18.83
N GLY A 13 35.39 -9.23 17.57
CA GLY A 13 36.63 -8.85 16.91
C GLY A 13 36.67 -7.37 16.51
N ALA A 14 37.81 -6.97 15.93
CA ALA A 14 37.97 -5.66 15.33
C ALA A 14 36.91 -5.41 14.23
N PRO A 15 36.39 -4.17 14.09
CA PRO A 15 35.44 -3.85 13.04
C PRO A 15 36.02 -4.08 11.64
N LEU A 16 35.17 -4.57 10.73
CA LEU A 16 35.52 -4.69 9.31
C LEU A 16 35.75 -3.29 8.71
N ARG A 17 36.39 -3.24 7.52
CA ARG A 17 36.64 -1.98 6.78
C ARG A 17 35.37 -1.13 6.51
N SER A 18 34.18 -1.73 6.63
CA SER A 18 32.87 -1.09 6.52
C SER A 18 32.33 -0.48 7.83
N GLY A 19 33.07 -0.53 8.93
CA GLY A 19 32.65 -0.06 10.26
C GLY A 19 31.67 -0.98 11.00
N ARG A 20 31.28 -2.12 10.41
CA ARG A 20 30.47 -3.14 11.09
C ARG A 20 31.35 -4.11 11.88
N GLN A 21 30.88 -4.49 13.07
CA GLN A 21 31.39 -5.67 13.80
C GLN A 21 30.45 -6.84 13.54
N VAL A 22 31.02 -8.04 13.40
CA VAL A 22 30.30 -9.29 13.23
C VAL A 22 30.82 -10.29 14.26
N CYS A 23 29.92 -11.01 14.94
CA CYS A 23 30.29 -12.09 15.84
C CYS A 23 30.62 -13.35 15.03
N ALA A 24 31.86 -13.84 15.13
CA ALA A 24 32.28 -15.06 14.46
C ALA A 24 31.54 -16.32 14.97
N ASN A 25 31.03 -16.29 16.21
CA ASN A 25 30.39 -17.44 16.86
C ASN A 25 28.90 -17.60 16.46
N CYS A 26 28.16 -16.48 16.31
CA CYS A 26 26.70 -16.53 16.07
C CYS A 26 26.21 -15.72 14.86
N GLY A 27 27.11 -15.12 14.07
CA GLY A 27 26.77 -14.35 12.86
C GLY A 27 26.08 -12.99 13.11
N TRP A 28 25.79 -12.61 14.36
CA TRP A 28 25.19 -11.32 14.68
C TRP A 28 26.09 -10.15 14.23
N SER A 29 25.52 -9.12 13.62
CA SER A 29 26.28 -7.94 13.16
C SER A 29 25.63 -6.62 13.53
N THR A 30 26.47 -5.60 13.75
CA THR A 30 25.99 -4.22 13.95
C THR A 30 25.55 -3.59 12.63
N ALA A 31 24.59 -2.66 12.70
CA ALA A 31 24.28 -1.75 11.60
C ALA A 31 25.51 -0.86 11.28
N PRO A 32 25.69 -0.41 10.02
CA PRO A 32 26.90 0.31 9.64
C PRO A 32 26.84 1.74 10.19
N LEU A 33 27.68 2.04 11.18
CA LEU A 33 27.88 3.40 11.68
C LEU A 33 28.54 4.23 10.57
N LYS A 34 27.73 5.03 9.89
CA LYS A 34 28.14 5.92 8.80
C LYS A 34 28.96 7.07 9.37
N THR A 35 30.25 6.82 9.61
CA THR A 35 31.22 7.80 10.10
C THR A 35 32.49 7.72 9.25
N LYS A 36 32.81 8.82 8.57
CA LYS A 36 34.17 9.24 8.20
C LYS A 36 34.16 10.59 7.49
N SER A 37 34.61 11.60 8.22
CA SER A 37 35.53 12.61 7.67
C SER A 37 36.95 12.05 7.85
N SER A 38 37.87 12.36 6.91
CA SER A 38 39.33 12.58 7.08
C SER A 38 40.21 11.65 7.98
N ASP A 39 41.49 11.40 7.73
CA ASP A 39 42.34 11.71 6.56
C ASP A 39 43.54 10.74 6.44
N THR A 40 44.35 10.98 5.40
CA THR A 40 45.61 10.32 4.98
C THR A 40 46.82 10.83 5.84
N PRO A 41 48.16 10.78 5.51
CA PRO A 41 48.94 10.58 4.25
C PRO A 41 49.67 9.20 4.26
N ILE A 42 50.78 8.86 3.57
CA ILE A 42 51.81 9.59 2.78
C ILE A 42 52.42 8.70 1.67
N SER A 43 52.95 9.30 0.60
CA SER A 43 54.00 8.70 -0.27
C SER A 43 54.80 9.76 -1.06
N LYS A 44 55.94 9.36 -1.61
CA LYS A 44 56.89 10.08 -2.51
C LYS A 44 57.57 9.03 -3.46
N PRO A 45 58.43 9.39 -4.44
CA PRO A 45 58.06 10.08 -5.69
C PRO A 45 58.80 9.55 -6.97
N ALA A 46 58.62 10.28 -8.09
CA ALA A 46 59.51 10.41 -9.28
C ALA A 46 59.39 9.46 -10.52
N GLN A 47 59.76 10.06 -11.66
CA GLN A 47 59.96 9.54 -13.04
C GLN A 47 58.74 9.18 -13.93
N SER A 48 58.32 10.18 -14.71
CA SER A 48 58.06 10.12 -16.16
C SER A 48 57.70 8.78 -16.84
N THR A 49 56.41 8.51 -17.09
CA THR A 49 55.94 8.11 -18.44
C THR A 49 54.41 8.31 -18.59
N PRO A 50 53.90 9.48 -19.02
CA PRO A 50 52.45 9.64 -19.26
C PRO A 50 51.94 8.66 -20.33
N GLY A 51 52.78 8.30 -21.32
CA GLY A 51 52.45 7.33 -22.37
C GLY A 51 52.22 5.88 -21.87
N ARG A 52 53.00 5.38 -20.90
CA ARG A 52 52.77 4.01 -20.36
C ARG A 52 51.54 3.94 -19.46
N ILE A 53 51.25 5.00 -18.70
CA ILE A 53 50.03 5.08 -17.89
C ILE A 53 48.81 5.15 -18.83
N LEU A 54 48.83 5.98 -19.88
CA LEU A 54 47.76 5.98 -20.90
C LEU A 54 47.64 4.62 -21.61
N GLN A 55 48.73 3.90 -21.90
CA GLN A 55 48.65 2.55 -22.49
C GLN A 55 48.03 1.52 -21.54
N LEU A 56 48.37 1.55 -20.24
CA LEU A 56 47.80 0.67 -19.23
C LEU A 56 46.31 0.99 -19.01
N VAL A 57 45.97 2.26 -18.82
CA VAL A 57 44.58 2.73 -18.72
C VAL A 57 43.81 2.39 -19.99
N GLY A 58 44.35 2.64 -21.18
CA GLY A 58 43.72 2.29 -22.46
C GLY A 58 43.48 0.79 -22.64
N ARG A 59 44.39 -0.08 -22.18
CA ARG A 59 44.20 -1.53 -22.16
C ARG A 59 43.13 -1.97 -21.16
N ILE A 60 43.08 -1.36 -19.98
CA ILE A 60 42.06 -1.65 -18.96
C ILE A 60 40.69 -1.16 -19.42
N VAL A 61 40.58 0.10 -19.86
CA VAL A 61 39.37 0.68 -20.47
C VAL A 61 38.92 -0.14 -21.67
N GLY A 62 39.82 -0.57 -22.55
CA GLY A 62 39.48 -1.45 -23.68
C GLY A 62 38.90 -2.81 -23.24
N ARG A 63 39.41 -3.41 -22.17
CA ARG A 63 38.84 -4.64 -21.57
C ARG A 63 37.48 -4.38 -20.92
N VAL A 64 37.35 -3.30 -20.15
CA VAL A 64 36.09 -2.89 -19.50
C VAL A 64 35.02 -2.58 -20.54
N VAL A 65 35.34 -1.80 -21.59
CA VAL A 65 34.40 -1.48 -22.69
C VAL A 65 33.98 -2.73 -23.45
N ARG A 66 34.88 -3.72 -23.68
CA ARG A 66 34.46 -5.02 -24.25
C ARG A 66 33.51 -5.78 -23.32
N TYR A 67 33.81 -5.85 -22.02
CA TYR A 67 32.95 -6.50 -21.03
C TYR A 67 31.58 -5.82 -20.93
N VAL A 68 31.56 -4.49 -20.80
CA VAL A 68 30.34 -3.67 -20.75
C VAL A 68 29.55 -3.79 -22.04
N ARG A 69 30.18 -3.83 -23.22
CA ARG A 69 29.49 -4.00 -24.52
C ARG A 69 28.93 -5.41 -24.70
N ALA A 70 29.62 -6.45 -24.24
CA ALA A 70 29.11 -7.82 -24.23
C ALA A 70 27.94 -7.99 -23.24
N TRP A 71 28.07 -7.42 -22.04
CA TRP A 71 27.02 -7.43 -21.01
C TRP A 71 25.79 -6.62 -21.43
N LEU A 72 25.96 -5.41 -22.00
CA LEU A 72 24.85 -4.69 -22.65
C LEU A 72 24.26 -5.52 -23.79
N GLY A 73 25.06 -6.22 -24.59
CA GLY A 73 24.56 -7.12 -25.64
C GLY A 73 23.56 -8.16 -25.11
N GLN A 74 23.86 -8.78 -23.96
CA GLN A 74 22.94 -9.72 -23.30
C GLN A 74 21.71 -9.02 -22.71
N GLN A 75 21.87 -7.85 -22.06
CA GLN A 75 20.73 -7.08 -21.50
C GLN A 75 19.80 -6.51 -22.59
N TRP A 76 20.32 -6.17 -23.77
CA TRP A 76 19.51 -5.74 -24.91
C TRP A 76 18.85 -6.91 -25.65
N ALA A 77 19.39 -8.13 -25.53
CA ALA A 77 18.71 -9.33 -26.03
C ALA A 77 17.48 -9.69 -25.19
N THR A 78 17.58 -9.63 -23.86
CA THR A 78 16.42 -9.84 -22.96
C THR A 78 15.39 -8.73 -23.09
N LEU A 79 15.79 -7.46 -23.21
CA LEU A 79 14.86 -6.36 -23.50
C LEU A 79 14.18 -6.47 -24.87
N ARG A 80 14.83 -7.05 -25.88
CA ARG A 80 14.19 -7.32 -27.19
C ARG A 80 13.17 -8.46 -27.15
N GLN A 81 13.27 -9.39 -26.21
CA GLN A 81 12.22 -10.40 -25.97
C GLN A 81 10.98 -9.79 -25.30
N HIS A 82 11.13 -8.68 -24.58
CA HIS A 82 10.03 -7.84 -24.10
C HIS A 82 9.64 -6.71 -25.08
N ARG A 83 9.66 -6.98 -26.39
CA ARG A 83 8.98 -6.14 -27.39
C ARG A 83 7.54 -6.62 -27.54
N PRO A 84 6.52 -6.01 -26.89
CA PRO A 84 5.14 -6.26 -27.26
C PRO A 84 4.94 -5.93 -28.74
N GLN A 85 4.07 -6.69 -29.41
CA GLN A 85 3.89 -6.58 -30.87
C GLN A 85 3.54 -5.14 -31.28
N PRO A 86 4.21 -4.56 -32.29
CA PRO A 86 3.75 -3.33 -32.92
C PRO A 86 2.60 -3.67 -33.88
N LYS A 87 1.42 -4.00 -33.33
CA LYS A 87 0.17 -4.24 -34.09
C LYS A 87 -1.09 -4.23 -33.20
N ALA A 88 -1.16 -3.32 -32.22
CA ALA A 88 -2.43 -2.98 -31.59
C ALA A 88 -3.32 -2.27 -32.63
N GLN A 89 -4.18 -3.05 -33.28
CA GLN A 89 -5.23 -2.53 -34.14
C GLN A 89 -6.16 -1.62 -33.32
N THR A 90 -6.71 -0.58 -33.94
CA THR A 90 -7.55 0.44 -33.28
C THR A 90 -8.75 -0.11 -32.51
N GLY A 91 -9.20 -1.33 -32.80
CA GLY A 91 -10.21 -2.06 -32.01
C GLY A 91 -9.79 -2.38 -30.57
N GLN A 92 -8.50 -2.63 -30.29
CA GLN A 92 -8.04 -2.90 -28.91
C GLN A 92 -8.13 -1.69 -27.99
N LEU A 93 -8.05 -0.47 -28.53
CA LEU A 93 -8.27 0.74 -27.74
C LEU A 93 -9.74 0.90 -27.35
N MET A 94 -10.68 0.56 -28.26
CA MET A 94 -12.10 0.54 -27.93
C MET A 94 -12.46 -0.59 -26.96
N GLN A 95 -11.84 -1.77 -27.08
CA GLN A 95 -11.99 -2.84 -26.09
C GLN A 95 -11.46 -2.41 -24.72
N GLY A 96 -10.25 -1.82 -24.65
CA GLY A 96 -9.70 -1.30 -23.40
C GLY A 96 -10.55 -0.19 -22.78
N LEU A 97 -11.21 0.65 -23.58
CA LEU A 97 -12.18 1.65 -23.11
C LEU A 97 -13.50 1.01 -22.64
N ALA A 98 -14.02 0.00 -23.34
CA ALA A 98 -15.21 -0.74 -22.93
C ALA A 98 -14.97 -1.54 -21.63
N ASP A 99 -13.81 -2.17 -21.48
CA ASP A 99 -13.40 -2.84 -20.23
C ASP A 99 -13.26 -1.83 -19.08
N ARG A 100 -12.65 -0.65 -19.34
CA ARG A 100 -12.59 0.45 -18.35
C ARG A 100 -13.98 0.95 -17.98
N LEU A 101 -14.89 1.10 -18.93
CA LEU A 101 -16.26 1.56 -18.68
C LEU A 101 -17.08 0.52 -17.92
N SER A 102 -16.99 -0.78 -18.25
CA SER A 102 -17.68 -1.84 -17.48
C SER A 102 -17.08 -2.06 -16.08
N ALA A 103 -15.77 -1.83 -15.91
CA ALA A 103 -15.14 -1.80 -14.60
C ALA A 103 -15.55 -0.57 -13.79
N LEU A 104 -15.74 0.59 -14.45
CA LEU A 104 -16.26 1.81 -13.83
C LEU A 104 -17.72 1.62 -13.41
N GLU A 105 -18.57 1.06 -14.28
CA GLU A 105 -19.97 0.70 -14.00
C GLU A 105 -20.08 -0.22 -12.78
N LYS A 106 -19.27 -1.27 -12.69
CA LYS A 106 -19.17 -2.15 -11.51
C LYS A 106 -18.60 -1.47 -10.26
N SER A 107 -17.92 -0.33 -10.40
CA SER A 107 -17.32 0.43 -9.29
C SER A 107 -18.18 1.60 -8.81
N ILE A 108 -19.21 2.00 -9.57
CA ILE A 108 -20.26 2.90 -9.09
C ILE A 108 -21.08 2.09 -8.08
N PRO A 109 -21.11 2.48 -6.79
CA PRO A 109 -22.07 1.89 -5.87
C PRO A 109 -23.46 2.26 -6.39
N GLU A 110 -24.33 1.27 -6.58
CA GLU A 110 -25.76 1.50 -6.81
C GLU A 110 -26.42 2.05 -5.52
N ASP A 111 -26.04 3.25 -5.07
CA ASP A 111 -26.62 3.89 -3.89
C ASP A 111 -27.99 4.53 -4.20
N VAL A 112 -28.78 3.80 -4.99
CA VAL A 112 -30.22 3.94 -5.12
C VAL A 112 -30.89 3.59 -3.78
N THR A 113 -30.19 2.88 -2.89
CA THR A 113 -30.58 2.63 -1.49
C THR A 113 -30.82 3.90 -0.69
N ALA A 114 -30.00 4.94 -0.83
CA ALA A 114 -30.21 6.23 -0.15
C ALA A 114 -31.53 6.94 -0.54
N ARG A 115 -32.13 6.58 -1.70
CA ARG A 115 -33.39 7.17 -2.18
C ARG A 115 -34.62 6.27 -1.99
N THR A 116 -34.41 5.03 -1.55
CA THR A 116 -35.48 4.05 -1.40
C THR A 116 -36.11 4.17 -0.02
N TRP A 117 -37.44 4.30 0.01
CA TRP A 117 -38.18 4.31 1.27
C TRP A 117 -38.33 2.88 1.80
N LEU A 118 -37.87 2.67 3.03
CA LEU A 118 -37.78 1.40 3.76
C LEU A 118 -38.90 1.27 4.81
N THR A 119 -39.23 0.04 5.19
CA THR A 119 -40.03 -0.22 6.40
C THR A 119 -39.17 -0.10 7.67
N ALA A 120 -39.79 -0.15 8.86
CA ALA A 120 -39.06 -0.17 10.11
C ALA A 120 -38.15 -1.41 10.23
N GLU A 121 -38.61 -2.58 9.76
CA GLU A 121 -37.82 -3.82 9.72
C GLU A 121 -36.55 -3.64 8.88
N GLN A 122 -36.71 -3.12 7.66
CA GLN A 122 -35.63 -2.95 6.69
C GLN A 122 -34.63 -1.87 7.12
N ALA A 123 -35.12 -0.77 7.72
CA ALA A 123 -34.26 0.28 8.26
C ALA A 123 -33.43 -0.22 9.44
N PHE A 124 -34.02 -1.00 10.35
CA PHE A 124 -33.30 -1.63 11.47
C PHE A 124 -32.20 -2.59 10.97
N GLN A 125 -32.50 -3.40 9.95
CA GLN A 125 -31.51 -4.26 9.29
C GLN A 125 -30.38 -3.49 8.61
N LYS A 126 -30.70 -2.37 7.93
CA LYS A 126 -29.68 -1.52 7.30
C LYS A 126 -28.75 -0.84 8.30
N LEU A 127 -29.21 -0.61 9.53
CA LEU A 127 -28.41 -0.10 10.65
C LEU A 127 -27.62 -1.21 11.39
N GLY A 128 -27.58 -2.43 10.85
CA GLY A 128 -26.83 -3.56 11.42
C GLY A 128 -27.58 -4.37 12.47
N GLY A 129 -28.88 -4.12 12.68
CA GLY A 129 -29.69 -4.89 13.61
C GLY A 129 -30.27 -6.17 12.97
N ASP A 130 -30.26 -7.28 13.69
CA ASP A 130 -30.96 -8.51 13.30
C ASP A 130 -32.38 -8.55 13.87
N LEU A 131 -33.34 -9.06 13.09
CA LEU A 131 -34.72 -9.27 13.50
C LEU A 131 -34.94 -10.67 14.11
N GLN A 132 -34.06 -11.63 13.81
CA GLN A 132 -34.10 -12.98 14.39
C GLN A 132 -33.52 -13.02 15.80
N ASN A 133 -32.63 -12.08 16.13
CA ASN A 133 -32.03 -11.96 17.46
C ASN A 133 -32.77 -10.90 18.31
N PRO A 134 -33.51 -11.28 19.37
CA PRO A 134 -34.24 -10.33 20.21
C PRO A 134 -33.32 -9.38 21.01
N ASP A 135 -32.07 -9.80 21.25
CA ASP A 135 -31.03 -9.01 21.91
C ASP A 135 -30.26 -8.11 20.92
N SER A 136 -30.66 -8.07 19.65
CA SER A 136 -30.07 -7.15 18.69
C SER A 136 -30.39 -5.70 19.04
N VAL A 137 -29.35 -4.87 19.07
CA VAL A 137 -29.44 -3.44 19.41
C VAL A 137 -28.70 -2.63 18.36
N ILE A 138 -29.34 -1.59 17.82
CA ILE A 138 -28.69 -0.61 16.94
C ILE A 138 -28.26 0.60 17.75
N GLN A 139 -27.21 1.29 17.29
CA GLN A 139 -26.67 2.49 17.92
C GLN A 139 -27.01 3.74 17.09
N THR A 140 -27.22 4.87 17.75
CA THR A 140 -27.28 6.19 17.09
C THR A 140 -25.95 6.53 16.41
N SER A 141 -25.95 7.47 15.46
CA SER A 141 -24.73 7.99 14.80
C SER A 141 -23.65 8.40 15.79
N ASP A 142 -24.07 8.93 16.93
CA ASP A 142 -23.20 9.49 17.96
C ASP A 142 -22.71 8.41 18.96
N GLY A 143 -23.14 7.15 18.80
CA GLY A 143 -22.82 6.02 19.68
C GLY A 143 -23.47 6.06 21.08
N VAL A 144 -24.12 7.16 21.45
CA VAL A 144 -24.61 7.40 22.83
C VAL A 144 -25.81 6.53 23.21
N THR A 145 -26.77 6.31 22.31
CA THR A 145 -28.00 5.57 22.63
C THR A 145 -28.13 4.31 21.81
N THR A 146 -28.60 3.25 22.46
CA THR A 146 -28.74 1.92 21.89
C THR A 146 -30.18 1.45 22.04
N VAL A 147 -30.86 1.10 20.94
CA VAL A 147 -32.26 0.68 20.95
C VAL A 147 -32.47 -0.67 20.26
N ASN A 148 -33.33 -1.51 20.84
CA ASN A 148 -33.80 -2.74 20.20
C ASN A 148 -34.93 -2.46 19.20
N PHE A 149 -35.30 -3.46 18.40
CA PHE A 149 -36.33 -3.28 17.36
C PHE A 149 -37.68 -2.79 17.90
N THR A 150 -38.13 -3.30 19.05
CA THR A 150 -39.40 -2.90 19.67
C THR A 150 -39.43 -1.42 20.04
N ARG A 151 -38.34 -0.88 20.63
CA ARG A 151 -38.22 0.56 20.87
C ARG A 151 -38.09 1.35 19.58
N PHE A 152 -37.26 0.88 18.64
CA PHE A 152 -37.04 1.54 17.35
C PHE A 152 -38.33 1.73 16.55
N ARG A 153 -39.15 0.69 16.42
CA ARG A 153 -40.47 0.74 15.75
C ARG A 153 -41.48 1.64 16.48
N GLY A 154 -41.31 1.81 17.79
CA GLY A 154 -42.14 2.68 18.64
C GLY A 154 -41.78 4.17 18.61
N LEU A 155 -40.64 4.56 18.01
CA LEU A 155 -40.25 5.97 17.90
C LEU A 155 -41.27 6.74 17.04
N ASN A 156 -41.66 7.93 17.50
CA ASN A 156 -42.72 8.73 16.89
C ASN A 156 -42.27 10.14 16.44
N SER A 157 -41.07 10.57 16.84
CA SER A 157 -40.47 11.84 16.42
C SER A 157 -39.49 11.65 15.26
N GLU A 158 -39.42 12.65 14.38
CA GLU A 158 -38.48 12.67 13.26
C GLU A 158 -37.04 12.78 13.76
N GLU A 159 -36.81 13.62 14.76
CA GLU A 159 -35.53 13.80 15.46
C GLU A 159 -34.96 12.49 16.00
N ALA A 160 -35.80 11.61 16.53
CA ALA A 160 -35.35 10.32 17.07
C ALA A 160 -34.85 9.38 15.95
N TYR A 161 -35.42 9.45 14.74
CA TYR A 161 -34.89 8.72 13.58
C TYR A 161 -33.66 9.41 12.99
N ALA A 162 -33.62 10.75 13.00
CA ALA A 162 -32.47 11.53 12.53
C ALA A 162 -31.18 11.21 13.32
N ALA A 163 -31.30 10.91 14.62
CA ALA A 163 -30.19 10.43 15.46
C ALA A 163 -29.61 9.05 15.02
N PHE A 164 -30.30 8.29 14.17
CA PHE A 164 -29.78 7.07 13.53
C PHE A 164 -29.38 7.29 12.06
N GLY A 165 -29.30 8.54 11.59
CA GLY A 165 -29.08 8.85 10.17
C GLY A 165 -30.27 8.50 9.27
N LEU A 166 -31.49 8.43 9.82
CA LEU A 166 -32.72 8.14 9.08
C LEU A 166 -33.65 9.37 9.00
N GLU A 167 -34.33 9.52 7.88
CA GLU A 167 -35.41 10.50 7.70
C GLU A 167 -36.77 9.80 7.71
N MET A 168 -37.74 10.36 8.46
CA MET A 168 -39.09 9.84 8.60
C MET A 168 -40.11 10.67 7.80
N ASN A 169 -40.93 10.03 6.97
CA ASN A 169 -42.09 10.68 6.35
C ASN A 169 -43.39 10.28 7.07
N ARG A 170 -43.95 11.23 7.84
CA ARG A 170 -45.17 11.04 8.64
C ARG A 170 -46.41 10.68 7.81
N SER A 171 -46.58 11.31 6.65
CA SER A 171 -47.74 11.05 5.76
C SER A 171 -47.70 9.64 5.16
N ARG A 172 -46.51 9.13 4.82
CA ARG A 172 -46.32 7.75 4.36
C ARG A 172 -46.58 6.73 5.47
N ARG A 173 -46.14 7.03 6.70
CA ARG A 173 -46.43 6.21 7.89
C ARG A 173 -47.92 6.12 8.19
N GLN A 174 -48.65 7.24 8.14
CA GLN A 174 -50.12 7.27 8.27
C GLN A 174 -50.82 6.46 7.17
N SER A 175 -50.25 6.45 5.96
CA SER A 175 -50.73 5.66 4.82
C SER A 175 -50.29 4.18 4.85
N ASN A 176 -49.65 3.73 5.94
CA ASN A 176 -49.04 2.39 6.09
C ASN A 176 -48.12 1.96 4.93
N LYS A 177 -47.42 2.93 4.31
CA LYS A 177 -46.41 2.71 3.26
C LYS A 177 -45.02 2.81 3.89
N ALA A 178 -44.02 2.12 3.33
CA ALA A 178 -42.61 2.29 3.69
C ALA A 178 -42.25 3.79 3.82
N TRP A 179 -41.64 4.20 4.93
CA TRP A 179 -41.69 5.58 5.45
C TRP A 179 -40.41 6.09 6.10
N LEU A 180 -39.37 5.26 6.20
CA LEU A 180 -38.02 5.66 6.59
C LEU A 180 -37.12 5.72 5.34
N ARG A 181 -36.08 6.55 5.32
CA ARG A 181 -34.97 6.46 4.36
C ARG A 181 -33.65 6.77 5.04
N LEU A 182 -32.54 6.28 4.48
CA LEU A 182 -31.20 6.69 4.89
C LEU A 182 -30.94 8.12 4.39
N LYS A 183 -30.19 8.91 5.16
CA LYS A 183 -29.84 10.31 4.88
C LYS A 183 -28.43 10.46 4.32
#